data_AF-A0A2A6JQW7-F1
#
_entry.id   AF-A0A2A6JQW7-F1
#
_cell.length_a   1.000
_cell.length_b   1.000
_cell.length_c   1.000
_cell.angle_alpha   90.00
_cell.angle_beta   90.00
_cell.angle_gamma   90.00
#
_symmetry.space_group_name_H-M   'P 1'
#
loop_
_entity.id
_entity.type
_entity.pdbx_description
1 polymer ?
#
loop_
_entity_poly.entity_id
_entity_poly.type
_entity_poly.pdbx_seq_one_letter_code
_entity_poly.pdbx_strand_id
1 'polypeptide(L)' 'MTKVIIDAAKALDIIVRDHIIIGKDGHVSQRLKLI' A
#
# COMPACT_ATOMS: atom_id res chain seq x y z
N MET A 1 7.81 5.04 3.72
CA MET A 1 7.42 5.36 2.34
C MET A 1 5.92 5.20 2.09
N THR A 2 5.27 4.14 2.60
CA THR A 2 3.84 3.81 2.35
C THR A 2 2.88 5.02 2.42
N LYS A 3 3.01 5.86 3.46
CA LYS A 3 2.16 7.04 3.64
C LYS A 3 2.27 8.06 2.49
N VAL A 4 3.47 8.28 1.95
CA VAL A 4 3.70 9.21 0.83
C VAL A 4 2.95 8.73 -0.42
N ILE A 5 3.00 7.43 -0.70
CA ILE A 5 2.28 6.83 -1.84
C ILE A 5 0.76 6.89 -1.62
N ILE A 6 0.28 6.62 -0.40
CA ILE A 6 -1.15 6.72 -0.07
C ILE A 6 -1.65 8.17 -0.27
N ASP A 7 -0.90 9.15 0.23
CA ASP A 7 -1.28 10.55 0.15
C ASP A 7 -1.28 11.03 -1.32
N ALA A 8 -0.33 10.59 -2.15
CA ALA A 8 -0.30 10.86 -3.59
C ALA A 8 -1.46 10.18 -4.34
N ALA A 9 -1.75 8.91 -4.04
CA ALA A 9 -2.84 8.17 -4.66
C ALA A 9 -4.21 8.81 -4.35
N LYS A 10 -4.39 9.30 -3.12
CA LYS A 10 -5.60 10.05 -2.72
C LYS A 10 -5.81 11.32 -3.54
N ALA A 11 -4.74 12.04 -3.88
CA ALA A 11 -4.84 13.24 -4.73
C ALA A 11 -5.24 12.91 -6.18
N LEU A 12 -5.01 11.68 -6.61
CA LEU A 12 -5.34 11.17 -7.95
C LEU A 12 -6.65 10.37 -8.00
N ASP A 13 -7.40 10.31 -6.89
CA ASP A 13 -8.58 9.45 -6.72
C ASP A 13 -8.31 7.96 -7.01
N ILE A 14 -7.11 7.50 -6.64
CA ILE A 14 -6.67 6.10 -6.78
C ILE A 14 -6.59 5.45 -5.41
N ILE A 15 -7.02 4.19 -5.32
CA ILE A 15 -6.97 3.44 -4.08
C ILE A 15 -5.75 2.51 -4.04
N VAL A 16 -4.93 2.64 -3.00
CA VAL A 16 -3.88 1.67 -2.66
C VAL A 16 -4.49 0.53 -1.86
N ARG A 17 -4.59 -0.65 -2.48
CA ARG A 17 -5.24 -1.83 -1.86
C ARG A 17 -4.34 -2.56 -0.87
N ASP A 18 -3.07 -2.72 -1.22
CA ASP A 18 -2.10 -3.43 -0.40
C ASP A 18 -0.70 -2.88 -0.65
N HIS A 19 0.16 -2.97 0.35
CA HIS A 19 1.58 -2.75 0.21
C HIS A 19 2.31 -4.03 0.65
N ILE A 20 2.87 -4.73 -0.32
CA ILE A 20 3.53 -6.01 -0.13
C ILE A 20 5.04 -5.80 -0.12
N ILE A 21 5.69 -6.28 0.93
CA ILE A 21 7.15 -6.33 1.04
C ILE A 21 7.57 -7.78 0.84
N ILE A 22 8.36 -8.05 -0.20
CA ILE A 22 8.84 -9.39 -0.55
C ILE A 22 10.26 -9.58 0.01
N GLY A 23 10.52 -10.71 0.66
CA GLY A 23 11.83 -11.17 1.09
C GLY A 23 12.16 -12.56 0.51
N LYS A 24 13.35 -13.08 0.78
CA LYS A 24 13.83 -14.38 0.26
C LYS A 24 12.88 -15.53 0.57
N ASP A 25 12.35 -15.55 1.79
CA ASP A 25 11.57 -16.68 2.33
C ASP A 25 10.07 -16.38 2.46
N GLY A 26 9.59 -15.27 1.90
CA GLY A 26 8.16 -14.93 1.96
C GLY A 26 7.86 -13.45 1.75
N HIS A 27 6.70 -13.02 2.25
CA HIS A 27 6.27 -11.64 2.15
C HIS A 27 5.44 -11.21 3.35
N VAL A 28 5.39 -9.90 3.58
CA VAL A 28 4.48 -9.26 4.53
C VAL A 28 3.57 -8.32 3.76
N SER A 29 2.28 -8.37 4.07
CA SER A 29 1.24 -7.55 3.46
C SER A 29 0.73 -6.52 4.47
N GLN A 30 0.66 -5.26 4.05
CA GLN A 30 0.04 -4.17 4.79
C GLN A 30 -1.28 -3.79 4.12
N ARG A 31 -2.30 -4.64 4.33
CA ARG A 31 -3.64 -4.41 3.75
C ARG A 31 -4.25 -3.12 4.26
N LEU A 32 -4.61 -2.26 3.33
CA LEU A 32 -5.38 -1.06 3.63
C LEU A 32 -6.87 -1.39 3.59
N LYS A 33 -7.57 -0.94 4.63
CA LYS A 33 -9.01 -1.15 4.74
C LYS A 33 -9.70 -0.18 3.78
N LEU A 34 -10.38 -0.73 2.79
CA LEU A 34 -11.30 0.03 1.93
C LEU A 34 -12.46 0.48 2.82
N ILE A 35 -12.68 1.80 2.88
CA ILE A 35 -13.82 2.44 3.56
C ILE A 35 -14.83 2.84 2.49
#